data_AF-A0A9E2EX64-F1
#
_entry.id   AF-A0A9E2EX64-F1
#
_cell.length_a   1.000
_cell.length_b   1.000
_cell.length_c   1.000
_cell.angle_alpha   90.00
_cell.angle_beta   90.00
_cell.angle_gamma   90.00
#
_symmetry.space_group_name_H-M   'P 1'
#
loop_
_entity.id
_entity.type
_entity.pdbx_description
1 polymer ?
#
loop_
_entity_poly.entity_id
_entity_poly.type
_entity_poly.pdbx_seq_one_letter_code
_entity_poly.pdbx_strand_id
1 'polypeptide(L)'
;DASDSHSSMGATSFKLKDGKFADAFHVFDLEWDANRVAWLVDGVEYTSMPIKADELSEFHKEFFILLNVAVGGEWAGRPDANSVFPQYLNVDWVRVYKKNE
;
A
#
# COMPACT_ATOMS: atom_id res chain seq x y z
N ASP A 1 -15.59 -5.47 -11.58
CA ASP A 1 -16.93 -6.09 -11.29
C ASP A 1 -17.99 -5.36 -12.11
N ALA A 2 -19.23 -5.87 -12.17
CA ALA A 2 -20.40 -5.56 -13.05
C ALA A 2 -20.32 -4.47 -14.16
N SER A 3 -19.61 -3.37 -13.96
CA SER A 3 -19.33 -2.29 -14.93
C SER A 3 -17.89 -2.22 -15.47
N ASP A 4 -16.98 -3.11 -15.06
CA ASP A 4 -15.53 -3.09 -15.35
C ASP A 4 -14.86 -1.72 -15.09
N SER A 5 -15.40 -0.99 -14.10
CA SER A 5 -14.98 0.35 -13.74
C SER A 5 -14.12 0.29 -12.49
N HIS A 6 -12.96 0.93 -12.53
CA HIS A 6 -12.07 1.06 -11.38
C HIS A 6 -12.12 2.49 -10.87
N SER A 7 -12.53 2.67 -9.62
CA SER A 7 -12.52 3.98 -8.95
C SER A 7 -11.33 4.06 -8.00
N SER A 8 -10.62 5.18 -8.02
CA SER A 8 -9.65 5.50 -6.98
C SER A 8 -10.40 5.87 -5.70
N MET A 9 -10.11 5.16 -4.61
CA MET A 9 -10.69 5.41 -3.27
C MET A 9 -9.98 6.56 -2.54
N GLY A 10 -9.09 7.31 -3.23
CA GLY A 10 -8.22 8.31 -2.64
C GLY A 10 -7.02 7.69 -1.91
N ALA A 11 -6.08 8.56 -1.51
CA ALA A 11 -4.90 8.15 -0.76
C ALA A 11 -4.72 9.05 0.46
N THR A 12 -4.48 8.45 1.62
CA THR A 12 -4.02 9.20 2.80
C THR A 12 -2.50 9.22 2.78
N SER A 13 -1.89 10.41 2.73
CA SER A 13 -0.42 10.52 2.78
C SER A 13 0.10 10.30 4.19
N PHE A 14 1.16 9.51 4.32
CA PHE A 14 1.98 9.43 5.53
C PHE A 14 3.37 9.99 5.25
N LYS A 15 3.95 10.67 6.25
CA LYS A 15 5.32 11.17 6.21
C LYS A 15 6.05 10.73 7.47
N LEU A 16 7.27 10.23 7.30
CA LEU A 16 8.18 10.02 8.42
C LEU A 16 8.42 11.34 9.13
N LYS A 17 8.56 11.26 10.46
CA LYS A 17 8.91 12.42 11.28
C LYS A 17 10.30 12.95 10.92
N ASP A 18 11.22 12.04 10.67
CA ASP A 18 12.63 12.31 10.38
C ASP A 18 13.11 11.40 9.23
N GLY A 19 13.96 11.92 8.34
CA GLY A 19 14.55 11.15 7.23
C GLY A 19 13.61 10.86 6.05
N LYS A 20 13.99 9.86 5.24
CA LYS A 20 13.23 9.36 4.09
C LYS A 20 13.12 7.83 4.15
N PHE A 21 12.08 7.27 3.52
CA PHE A 21 11.86 5.83 3.44
C PHE A 21 13.00 5.02 2.79
N ALA A 22 13.87 5.68 2.02
CA ALA A 22 15.02 5.03 1.39
C ALA A 22 16.24 4.90 2.31
N ASP A 23 16.24 5.54 3.48
CA ASP A 23 17.41 5.60 4.38
C ASP A 23 17.53 4.35 5.28
N ALA A 24 16.43 3.62 5.52
CA ALA A 24 16.38 2.43 6.36
C ALA A 24 15.23 1.49 5.96
N PHE A 25 15.26 0.25 6.46
CA PHE A 25 14.09 -0.64 6.37
C PHE A 25 12.98 -0.15 7.30
N HIS A 26 11.76 -0.20 6.79
CA HIS A 26 10.53 0.07 7.51
C HIS A 26 9.57 -1.10 7.33
N VAL A 27 8.69 -1.31 8.31
CA VAL A 27 7.62 -2.31 8.20
C VAL A 27 6.37 -1.60 7.69
N PHE A 28 5.85 -2.07 6.55
CA PHE A 28 4.57 -1.63 6.02
C PHE A 28 3.56 -2.73 6.23
N ASP A 29 2.55 -2.50 7.08
CA ASP A 29 1.56 -3.50 7.44
C ASP A 29 0.19 -3.16 6.88
N LEU A 30 -0.55 -4.22 6.56
CA LEU A 30 -1.97 -4.17 6.24
C LEU A 30 -2.70 -5.06 7.23
N GLU A 31 -3.45 -4.46 8.15
CA GLU A 31 -4.39 -5.18 9.00
C GLU A 31 -5.76 -5.20 8.34
N TRP A 32 -6.23 -6.39 7.95
CA TRP A 32 -7.44 -6.55 7.16
C TRP A 32 -8.34 -7.63 7.76
N ASP A 33 -9.56 -7.23 8.10
CA ASP A 33 -10.62 -8.13 8.55
C ASP A 33 -11.94 -7.88 7.79
N ALA A 34 -13.01 -8.59 8.16
CA ALA A 34 -14.32 -8.46 7.52
C ALA A 34 -14.99 -7.09 7.71
N ASN A 35 -14.41 -6.18 8.49
CA ASN A 35 -15.00 -4.90 8.85
C ASN A 35 -14.21 -3.72 8.25
N ARG A 36 -12.88 -3.79 8.26
CA ARG A 36 -12.00 -2.70 7.83
C ARG A 36 -10.66 -3.19 7.29
N VAL A 37 -10.02 -2.29 6.56
CA VAL A 37 -8.60 -2.36 6.22
C VAL A 37 -7.89 -1.21 6.91
N ALA A 38 -6.77 -1.47 7.59
CA ALA A 38 -5.94 -0.49 8.26
C ALA A 38 -4.49 -0.60 7.76
N TRP A 39 -3.87 0.55 7.50
CA TRP A 39 -2.50 0.64 7.04
C TRP A 39 -1.63 1.19 8.16
N LEU A 40 -0.49 0.53 8.36
CA LEU A 40 0.46 0.91 9.40
C LEU A 40 1.85 1.07 8.79
N VAL A 41 2.63 1.95 9.42
CA VAL A 41 4.07 2.07 9.19
C VAL A 41 4.75 1.90 10.54
N ASP A 42 5.69 0.97 10.62
CA ASP A 42 6.42 0.62 11.83
C ASP A 42 5.50 0.33 13.04
N GLY A 43 4.40 -0.39 12.77
CA GLY A 43 3.38 -0.77 13.77
C GLY A 43 2.44 0.36 14.22
N VAL A 44 2.51 1.54 13.60
CA VAL A 44 1.62 2.67 13.92
C VAL A 44 0.57 2.83 12.82
N GLU A 45 -0.72 2.65 13.16
CA GLU A 45 -1.85 2.91 12.26
C GLU A 45 -1.88 4.40 11.89
N TYR A 46 -1.85 4.69 10.58
CA TYR A 46 -1.96 6.07 10.09
C TYR A 46 -3.26 6.34 9.34
N THR A 47 -3.91 5.29 8.82
CA THR A 47 -5.23 5.40 8.18
C THR A 47 -5.94 4.05 8.19
N SER A 48 -7.27 4.09 8.13
CA SER A 48 -8.10 2.92 7.93
C SER A 48 -9.38 3.26 7.17
N MET A 49 -9.95 2.23 6.55
CA MET A 49 -11.14 2.32 5.71
C MET A 49 -12.15 1.23 6.10
N PRO A 50 -13.41 1.57 6.43
CA PRO A 50 -14.44 0.57 6.62
C PRO A 50 -14.81 -0.08 5.28
N ILE A 51 -15.02 -1.39 5.27
CA ILE A 51 -15.34 -2.18 4.06
C ILE A 51 -16.64 -2.99 4.20
N LYS A 52 -17.53 -2.57 5.12
CA LYS A 52 -18.82 -3.24 5.36
C LYS A 52 -19.90 -2.91 4.33
N ALA A 53 -19.73 -1.80 3.60
CA ALA A 53 -20.71 -1.37 2.62
C ALA A 53 -20.75 -2.39 1.46
N ASP A 54 -21.95 -2.68 0.96
CA ASP A 54 -22.14 -3.68 -0.10
C ASP A 54 -21.38 -3.32 -1.38
N GLU A 55 -21.20 -2.02 -1.64
CA GLU A 55 -20.41 -1.48 -2.75
C GLU A 55 -18.90 -1.72 -2.63
N LEU A 56 -18.44 -2.27 -1.50
CA LEU A 56 -17.05 -2.62 -1.22
C LEU A 56 -16.86 -4.14 -1.09
N SER A 57 -17.78 -4.94 -1.64
CA SER A 57 -17.76 -6.41 -1.60
C SER A 57 -16.45 -7.03 -2.12
N GLU A 58 -15.73 -6.29 -2.97
CA GLU A 58 -14.45 -6.65 -3.56
C GLU A 58 -13.41 -6.93 -2.50
N PHE A 59 -13.41 -6.18 -1.38
CA PHE A 59 -12.48 -6.38 -0.27
C PHE A 59 -12.80 -7.63 0.58
N HIS A 60 -13.71 -8.50 0.12
CA HIS A 60 -13.98 -9.81 0.72
C HIS A 60 -13.67 -10.97 -0.23
N LYS A 61 -13.03 -10.69 -1.37
CA LYS A 61 -12.58 -11.70 -2.35
C LYS A 61 -11.11 -12.06 -2.11
N GLU A 62 -10.61 -13.04 -2.85
CA GLU A 62 -9.19 -13.42 -2.81
C GLU A 62 -8.33 -12.40 -3.56
N PHE A 63 -7.18 -12.06 -2.98
CA PHE A 63 -6.18 -11.14 -3.56
C PHE A 63 -4.82 -11.82 -3.62
N PHE A 64 -3.95 -11.29 -4.47
CA PHE A 64 -2.54 -11.63 -4.51
C PHE A 64 -1.70 -10.40 -4.17
N ILE A 65 -0.48 -10.62 -3.70
CA ILE A 65 0.48 -9.56 -3.43
C ILE A 65 1.25 -9.23 -4.71
N LEU A 66 1.34 -7.94 -5.04
CA LEU A 66 2.16 -7.42 -6.13
C LEU A 66 3.20 -6.45 -5.57
N LEU A 67 4.47 -6.67 -5.91
CA LEU A 67 5.57 -5.77 -5.58
C LEU A 67 6.26 -5.35 -6.88
N ASN A 68 6.35 -4.04 -7.10
CA ASN A 68 6.98 -3.49 -8.29
C ASN A 68 7.63 -2.12 -8.01
N VAL A 69 8.62 -1.76 -8.83
CA VAL A 69 9.15 -0.40 -8.92
C VAL A 69 8.77 0.16 -10.27
N ALA A 70 7.79 1.06 -10.30
CA ALA A 70 7.41 1.76 -11.53
C ALA A 70 8.44 2.85 -11.85
N VAL A 71 8.70 3.07 -13.14
CA VAL A 71 9.55 4.16 -13.62
C VAL A 71 8.70 5.13 -14.43
N GLY A 72 8.34 6.22 -13.76
CA GLY A 72 7.46 7.26 -14.28
C GLY A 72 5.97 6.94 -14.14
N GLY A 73 5.12 7.89 -14.54
CA GLY A 73 3.66 7.76 -14.52
C GLY A 73 2.99 9.13 -14.38
N GLU A 74 1.66 9.16 -14.50
CA GLU A 74 0.88 10.39 -14.31
C GLU A 74 1.08 10.97 -12.90
N TRP A 75 1.09 10.10 -11.89
CA TRP A 75 1.27 10.48 -10.49
C TRP A 75 2.71 10.81 -10.11
N ALA A 76 3.69 10.02 -10.57
CA ALA A 76 5.09 10.16 -10.18
C ALA A 76 5.86 11.18 -11.04
N GLY A 77 5.27 11.65 -12.15
CA GLY A 77 5.99 12.36 -13.19
C GLY A 77 6.88 11.43 -14.02
N ARG A 78 7.66 11.98 -14.96
CA ARG A 78 8.67 11.22 -15.70
C ARG A 78 10.05 11.45 -15.10
N PRO A 79 10.95 10.44 -15.08
CA PRO A 79 12.34 10.66 -14.72
C PRO A 79 12.98 11.73 -15.59
N ASP A 80 13.90 12.48 -15.00
CA ASP A 80 14.64 13.58 -15.63
C ASP A 80 16.16 13.40 -15.44
N ALA A 81 16.93 14.43 -15.80
CA ALA A 81 18.39 14.41 -15.66
C ALA A 81 18.88 14.32 -14.20
N ASN A 82 18.02 14.59 -13.22
CA ASN A 82 18.35 14.48 -11.79
C ASN A 82 18.00 13.10 -11.22
N SER A 83 17.31 12.26 -12.00
CA SER A 83 16.92 10.92 -11.58
C SER A 83 18.13 9.98 -11.62
N VAL A 84 18.54 9.49 -10.45
CA VAL A 84 19.70 8.59 -10.32
C VAL A 84 19.28 7.15 -10.61
N PHE A 85 20.02 6.45 -11.46
CA PHE A 85 19.84 5.02 -11.73
C PHE A 85 21.16 4.26 -11.49
N PRO A 86 21.11 2.97 -11.09
CA PRO A 86 19.91 2.16 -10.82
C PRO A 86 19.21 2.52 -9.49
N GLN A 87 17.95 2.11 -9.36
CA GLN A 87 17.15 2.16 -8.12
C GLN A 87 16.69 0.75 -7.75
N TYR A 88 16.51 0.48 -6.47
CA TYR A 88 16.17 -0.85 -5.96
C TYR A 88 15.02 -0.78 -4.94
N LEU A 89 14.13 -1.76 -4.99
CA LEU A 89 13.20 -2.07 -3.90
C LEU A 89 13.76 -3.26 -3.14
N ASN A 90 14.40 -2.99 -2.00
CA ASN A 90 14.93 -4.03 -1.14
C ASN A 90 13.81 -4.53 -0.22
N VAL A 91 13.48 -5.82 -0.32
CA VAL A 91 12.46 -6.47 0.50
C VAL A 91 13.13 -7.59 1.29
N ASP A 92 13.25 -7.40 2.60
CA ASP A 92 13.83 -8.42 3.48
C ASP A 92 12.87 -9.61 3.64
N TRP A 93 11.58 -9.33 3.83
CA TRP A 93 10.55 -10.37 3.93
C TRP A 93 9.17 -9.86 3.54
N VAL A 94 8.29 -10.81 3.21
CA VAL A 94 6.84 -10.65 3.18
C VAL A 94 6.27 -11.73 4.09
N ARG A 95 5.38 -11.33 5.02
CA ARG A 95 4.74 -12.26 5.95
C ARG A 95 3.25 -12.00 5.96
N VAL A 96 2.47 -13.08 5.93
CA VAL A 96 1.01 -13.04 6.01
C VAL A 96 0.60 -13.86 7.23
N TYR A 97 -0.19 -13.23 8.10
CA TYR A 97 -0.66 -13.84 9.33
C TYR A 97 -2.18 -13.92 9.30
N LYS A 98 -2.73 -15.02 9.82
CA LYS A 98 -4.15 -15.12 10.12
C LYS A 98 -4.33 -14.83 11.60
N LYS A 99 -5.28 -13.96 11.95
CA LYS A 99 -5.66 -13.75 13.35
C LYS A 99 -6.16 -15.08 13.93
N ASN A 100 -5.60 -15.48 15.07
CA ASN A 100 -6.10 -16.64 15.80
C ASN A 100 -7.52 -16.32 16.32
N GLU A 101 -8.42 -17.28 16.21
CA GLU A 101 -9.78 -17.20 16.78
C GLU A 101 -9.76 -17.35 18.30
#